data_AF-A0A3B1CB29-F1
#
_entry.id   AF-A0A3B1CB29-F1
#
_cell.length_a   1.000
_cell.length_b   1.000
_cell.length_c   1.000
_cell.angle_alpha   90.00
_cell.angle_beta   90.00
_cell.angle_gamma   90.00
#
_symmetry.space_group_name_H-M   'P 1'
#
loop_
_entity.id
_entity.type
_entity.pdbx_description
1 polymer ?
#
loop_
_entity_poly.entity_id
_entity_poly.type
_entity_poly.pdbx_seq_one_letter_code
_entity_poly.pdbx_strand_id
1 'polypeptide(L)' 'NMENFPVPLIAEMMDLRKTIRQGVSGIQLSEETAIGRHPVECARLVFDIYDRSVADAHHPSDANA' A
#
# COMPACT_ATOMS: atom_id res chain seq x y z
N ASN A 1 -10.40 7.05 6.32
CA ASN A 1 -8.96 6.76 6.19
C ASN A 1 -8.45 6.13 7.48
N MET A 2 -7.18 5.70 7.49
CA MET A 2 -6.58 5.02 8.64
C MET A 2 -6.24 5.92 9.84
N GLU A 3 -6.49 7.23 9.73
CA GLU A 3 -6.34 8.18 10.84
C GLU A 3 -7.28 7.85 12.00
N ASN A 4 -8.54 7.53 11.69
CA ASN A 4 -9.61 7.34 12.67
C ASN A 4 -10.08 5.88 12.79
N PHE A 5 -9.80 5.05 11.79
CA PHE A 5 -10.27 3.66 11.71
C PHE A 5 -9.10 2.72 11.37
N PRO A 6 -9.04 1.50 11.93
CA PRO A 6 -7.91 0.60 11.70
C PRO A 6 -7.94 -0.12 10.35
N VAL A 7 -9.02 0.01 9.58
CA VAL A 7 -9.20 -0.63 8.28
C VAL A 7 -9.35 0.47 7.22
N PRO A 8 -8.52 0.45 6.16
CA PRO A 8 -8.61 1.43 5.08
C PRO A 8 -9.87 1.20 4.23
N LEU A 9 -10.19 2.20 3.42
CA LEU A 9 -11.20 2.09 2.38
C LEU A 9 -10.66 1.24 1.22
N ILE A 10 -11.59 0.62 0.47
CA ILE A 10 -11.23 -0.14 -0.74
C ILE A 10 -10.50 0.75 -1.75
N ALA A 11 -10.90 2.02 -1.90
CA ALA A 11 -10.23 2.97 -2.78
C ALA A 11 -8.76 3.19 -2.39
N GLU A 12 -8.49 3.40 -1.10
CA GLU A 12 -7.13 3.57 -0.56
C GLU A 12 -6.26 2.33 -0.83
N MET A 13 -6.84 1.13 -0.71
CA MET A 13 -6.16 -0.14 -1.03
C MET A 13 -5.83 -0.27 -2.53
N MET A 14 -6.76 0.09 -3.40
CA MET A 14 -6.55 0.03 -4.85
C MET A 14 -5.49 1.02 -5.31
N ASP A 15 -5.54 2.25 -4.78
CA ASP A 15 -4.56 3.28 -5.10
C ASP A 15 -3.17 2.91 -4.60
N LEU A 16 -3.02 2.43 -3.37
CA LEU A 16 -1.73 1.99 -2.84
C LEU A 16 -1.11 0.86 -3.67
N ARG A 17 -1.89 -0.17 -4.01
CA ARG A 17 -1.42 -1.27 -4.87
C ARG A 17 -1.00 -0.77 -6.26
N LYS A 18 -1.79 0.11 -6.86
CA LYS A 18 -1.47 0.72 -8.15
C LYS A 18 -0.16 1.49 -8.09
N THR A 19 0.03 2.34 -7.08
CA THR A 19 1.26 3.11 -6.89
C THR A 19 2.48 2.21 -6.70
N ILE A 20 2.38 1.15 -5.89
CA ILE A 20 3.48 0.18 -5.71
C ILE A 20 3.86 -0.47 -7.04
N ARG A 21 2.88 -0.89 -7.86
CA ARG A 21 3.12 -1.51 -9.18
C ARG A 21 3.71 -0.54 -10.21
N GLN A 22 3.66 0.77 -9.98
CA GLN A 22 4.33 1.77 -10.83
C GLN A 22 5.85 1.83 -10.59
N GLY A 23 6.39 1.06 -9.64
CA GLY A 23 7.84 0.99 -9.40
C GLY A 23 8.38 2.18 -8.62
N VAL A 24 7.57 2.78 -7.74
CA VAL A 24 8.02 3.89 -6.88
C VAL A 24 9.09 3.42 -5.88
N SER A 25 10.05 4.30 -5.56
CA SER A 25 11.12 3.99 -4.60
C SER A 25 10.66 4.01 -3.14
N GLY A 26 9.50 4.59 -2.86
CA GLY A 26 8.97 4.72 -1.51
C GLY A 26 7.54 5.22 -1.47
N ILE A 27 6.89 4.97 -0.34
CA ILE A 27 5.55 5.46 -0.01
C ILE A 27 5.66 6.34 1.23
N GLN A 28 5.07 7.52 1.18
CA GLN A 28 4.98 8.41 2.33
C GLN A 28 3.58 8.33 2.94
N LEU A 29 3.52 8.19 4.27
CA LEU A 29 2.30 8.31 5.05
C LEU A 29 2.27 9.69 5.70
N SER A 30 1.10 10.32 5.76
CA SER A 30 0.96 11.70 6.26
C SER A 30 0.26 11.67 7.62
N GLU A 31 -1.01 12.11 7.66
CA GLU A 31 -1.81 12.19 8.88
C GLU A 31 -1.99 10.83 9.55
N GLU A 32 -2.02 9.74 8.76
CA GLU A 32 -2.19 8.37 9.23
C GLU A 32 -1.11 7.94 10.22
N THR A 33 0.10 8.50 10.11
CA THR A 33 1.22 8.20 11.01
C THR A 33 1.63 9.36 11.89
N ALA A 34 1.42 10.60 11.44
CA ALA A 34 1.78 11.79 12.21
C ALA A 34 0.83 12.02 13.40
N ILE A 35 -0.47 11.80 13.21
CA ILE A 35 -1.52 12.07 14.22
C ILE A 35 -2.58 10.95 14.33
N GLY A 36 -2.52 9.95 13.45
CA GLY A 36 -3.50 8.87 13.39
C GLY A 36 -3.54 8.00 14.64
N ARG A 37 -4.69 7.39 14.89
CA ARG A 37 -4.92 6.49 16.03
C ARG A 37 -4.37 5.08 15.80
N HIS A 38 -4.01 4.75 14.57
CA HIS A 38 -3.55 3.42 14.15
C HIS A 38 -2.24 3.47 13.33
N PRO A 39 -1.19 4.18 13.81
CA PRO A 39 0.00 4.46 13.00
C PRO A 39 0.82 3.19 12.70
N VAL A 40 0.87 2.26 13.65
CA VAL A 40 1.61 0.99 13.52
C VAL A 40 0.88 0.04 12.56
N GLU A 41 -0.44 -0.04 12.66
CA GLU A 41 -1.28 -0.83 11.77
C GLU A 41 -1.22 -0.28 10.34
N CYS A 42 -1.23 1.03 10.17
CA CYS A 42 -1.05 1.69 8.87
C CYS A 42 0.29 1.31 8.25
N ALA A 43 1.40 1.44 8.99
CA ALA A 43 2.72 1.05 8.48
C ALA A 43 2.79 -0.45 8.11
N ARG A 44 2.29 -1.35 8.97
CA ARG A 44 2.26 -2.79 8.70
C ARG A 44 1.47 -3.12 7.45
N LEU A 45 0.30 -2.50 7.27
CA LEU A 45 -0.52 -2.70 6.09
C LEU A 45 0.25 -2.34 4.79
N VAL A 46 1.02 -1.25 4.79
CA VAL A 46 1.83 -0.87 3.60
C VAL A 46 2.83 -1.97 3.26
N PHE A 47 3.52 -2.54 4.24
CA PHE A 47 4.45 -3.65 4.02
C PHE A 47 3.73 -4.91 3.53
N ASP A 48 2.60 -5.28 4.15
CA ASP A 48 1.81 -6.45 3.74
C ASP A 48 1.33 -6.34 2.29
N ILE A 49 0.92 -5.14 1.86
CA ILE A 49 0.49 -4.89 0.47
C ILE A 49 1.68 -4.90 -0.46
N TYR A 50 2.82 -4.33 -0.06
CA TYR A 50 4.04 -4.36 -0.86
C TYR A 50 4.43 -5.80 -1.16
N ASP A 51 4.55 -6.66 -0.14
CA ASP A 51 4.94 -8.06 -0.28
C ASP A 51 3.98 -8.84 -1.20
N ARG A 52 2.67 -8.59 -1.08
CA ARG A 52 1.65 -9.19 -1.97
C ARG A 52 1.76 -8.68 -3.41
N SER A 53 2.01 -7.38 -3.57
CA SER A 53 2.05 -6.73 -4.88
C SER A 53 3.28 -7.13 -5.69
N VAL A 54 4.42 -7.35 -5.03
CA VAL A 54 5.66 -7.81 -5.70
C VAL A 54 5.62 -9.32 -5.99
N ALA A 55 4.95 -10.12 -5.15
CA ALA A 55 4.73 -11.54 -5.42
C ALA A 55 3.89 -11.76 -6.69
N ASP A 56 2.87 -10.93 -6.91
CA ASP A 56 2.03 -10.97 -8.12
C ASP A 56 2.78 -10.52 -9.40
N ALA A 57 3.79 -9.66 -9.27
CA ALA A 57 4.53 -9.10 -10.40
C ALA A 57 5.49 -10.09 -11.07
N HIS A 58 5.71 -11.27 -10.49
CA HIS A 58 6.54 -12.34 -11.07
C HIS A 58 5.78 -13.28 -12.03
N HIS A 59 4.58 -12.89 -12.52
CA HIS A 59 3.92 -13.63 -13.59
C HIS A 59 4.56 -13.30 -14.96
N PRO A 60 5.04 -14.28 -15.73
CA PRO A 60 5.78 -14.07 -16.99
C PRO A 60 4.93 -13.54 -18.17
N SER A 61 3.73 -12.99 -17.94
CA SER A 61 2.87 -12.42 -18.99
C SER A 61 3.25 -11.00 -19.40
N ASP A 62 3.94 -10.25 -18.55
CA ASP A 62 4.14 -8.80 -18.75
C ASP A 62 5.42 -8.50 -19.57
N ALA A 63 6.16 -9.52 -19.99
CA ALA A 63 7.38 -9.39 -20.81
C ALA A 63 7.13 -9.34 -22.33
N ASN A 64 5.87 -9.34 -22.78
CA ASN A 64 5.49 -9.42 -24.20
C ASN A 64 4.42 -8.38 -24.61
N ALA A 65 4.49 -7.16 -24.08
CA ALA A 65 3.72 -6.01 -24.56
C ALA A 65 4.64 -4.88 -25.04
#